data_AF-A0A6G8Q126-F1
#
_entry.id   AF-A0A6G8Q126-F1
#
_cell.length_a   1.000
_cell.length_b   1.000
_cell.length_c   1.000
_cell.angle_alpha   90.00
_cell.angle_beta   90.00
_cell.angle_gamma   90.00
#
_symmetry.space_group_name_H-M   'P 1'
#
loop_
_entity.id
_entity.type
_entity.pdbx_description
1 polymer ?
#
loop_
_entity_poly.entity_id
_entity_poly.type
_entity_poly.pdbx_seq_one_letter_code
_entity_poly.pdbx_strand_id
1 'polypeptide(L)' 'MSEANATNLENEVKIQNKAVHCPNCGQLMLEPGSLINEYWDSEDTVYYCWCSNCRWKGEVREVSRMTATEPAED' A
#
# COMPACT_ATOMS: atom_id res chain seq x y z
N MET A 1 -33.50 -33.24 1.34
CA MET A 1 -33.77 -31.85 1.77
C MET A 1 -32.60 -31.46 2.64
N SER A 2 -31.47 -31.12 2.01
CA SER A 2 -31.07 -29.77 1.53
C SER A 2 -30.53 -28.93 2.67
N GLU A 3 -29.33 -28.37 2.67
CA GLU A 3 -28.17 -28.32 1.78
C GLU A 3 -27.07 -27.71 2.69
N ALA A 4 -25.82 -28.15 2.57
CA ALA A 4 -24.73 -27.41 3.18
C ALA A 4 -24.62 -26.06 2.46
N ASN A 5 -24.59 -24.94 3.18
CA ASN A 5 -24.15 -23.69 2.57
C ASN A 5 -23.15 -22.97 3.48
N ALA A 6 -21.89 -23.27 3.18
CA ALA A 6 -20.75 -22.46 3.52
C ALA A 6 -20.86 -21.15 2.73
N THR A 7 -21.16 -20.04 3.39
CA THR A 7 -20.93 -18.72 2.80
C THR A 7 -20.30 -17.81 3.83
N ASN A 8 -18.99 -17.65 3.64
CA ASN A 8 -18.24 -16.42 3.76
C ASN A 8 -17.88 -15.97 5.18
N LEU A 9 -16.82 -16.60 5.68
CA LEU A 9 -15.81 -15.92 6.49
C LEU A 9 -15.22 -14.78 5.62
N GLU A 10 -15.94 -13.66 5.49
CA GLU A 10 -15.35 -12.43 4.96
C GLU A 10 -14.34 -11.98 6.00
N ASN A 11 -13.08 -12.41 5.82
CA ASN A 11 -11.94 -11.86 6.52
C ASN A 11 -11.93 -10.36 6.20
N GLU A 12 -12.60 -9.55 7.03
CA GLU A 12 -12.36 -8.12 7.15
C GLU A 12 -10.93 -7.96 7.65
N VAL A 13 -9.96 -8.12 6.75
CA VAL A 13 -8.63 -7.58 6.94
C VAL A 13 -8.86 -6.09 7.04
N LYS A 14 -8.95 -5.56 8.27
CA LYS A 14 -8.86 -4.13 8.52
C LYS A 14 -7.62 -3.66 7.75
N ILE A 15 -7.85 -2.96 6.65
CA ILE A 15 -6.77 -2.41 5.83
C ILE A 15 -6.17 -1.28 6.67
N GLN A 16 -5.28 -1.64 7.59
CA GLN A 16 -4.53 -0.68 8.40
C GLN A 16 -3.35 -0.09 7.62
N ASN A 17 -2.96 -0.72 6.50
CA ASN A 17 -1.95 -0.17 5.60
C ASN A 17 -2.55 0.94 4.74
N LYS A 18 -2.09 2.17 4.95
CA LYS A 18 -2.45 3.32 4.11
C LYS A 18 -1.99 3.16 2.65
N ALA A 19 -1.02 2.28 2.37
CA ALA A 19 -0.36 2.12 1.07
C ALA A 19 -0.70 0.79 0.35
N VAL A 20 -1.99 0.51 0.09
CA VAL A 20 -2.41 -0.73 -0.60
C VAL A 20 -2.37 -0.69 -2.13
N HIS A 21 -2.24 0.50 -2.74
CA HIS A 21 -2.16 0.65 -4.20
C HIS A 21 -0.74 1.05 -4.62
N CYS A 22 -0.28 0.52 -5.76
CA CYS A 22 1.01 0.88 -6.32
C CYS A 22 1.01 2.36 -6.74
N PRO A 23 1.96 3.19 -6.29
CA PRO A 23 2.01 4.61 -6.67
C PRO A 23 2.36 4.83 -8.15
N ASN A 24 2.94 3.83 -8.81
CA ASN A 24 3.32 3.92 -10.22
C ASN A 24 2.20 3.50 -11.19
N CYS A 25 1.48 2.40 -10.91
CA CYS A 25 0.49 1.86 -11.84
C CYS A 25 -0.94 1.75 -11.28
N GLY A 26 -1.16 2.11 -10.01
CA GLY A 26 -2.48 2.06 -9.37
C GLY A 26 -2.99 0.66 -9.01
N GLN A 27 -2.28 -0.41 -9.38
CA GLN A 27 -2.71 -1.79 -9.09
C GLN A 27 -2.74 -2.06 -7.57
N LEU A 28 -3.76 -2.79 -7.11
CA LEU A 28 -3.85 -3.29 -5.74
C LEU A 28 -2.69 -4.26 -5.44
N MET A 29 -1.97 -4.02 -4.34
CA MET A 29 -0.78 -4.77 -3.92
C MET A 29 -1.06 -5.79 -2.81
N LEU A 30 -2.33 -6.07 -2.53
CA LEU A 30 -2.76 -7.17 -1.63
C LEU A 30 -2.86 -8.52 -2.35
N GLU A 31 -2.72 -8.52 -3.67
CA GLU A 31 -2.74 -9.73 -4.50
C GLU A 31 -1.44 -10.55 -4.33
N PRO A 32 -1.50 -11.89 -4.46
CA PRO A 32 -0.32 -12.75 -4.44
C PRO A 32 0.78 -12.26 -5.38
N GLY A 33 1.99 -12.20 -4.86
CA GLY A 33 3.16 -11.75 -5.60
C GLY A 33 3.45 -10.26 -5.50
N SER A 34 2.61 -9.41 -4.92
CA SER A 34 3.08 -8.11 -4.44
C SER A 34 3.57 -8.22 -2.99
N LEU A 35 4.41 -7.27 -2.57
CA LEU A 35 4.94 -7.22 -1.20
C LEU A 35 4.69 -5.82 -0.62
N ILE A 36 4.16 -5.80 0.61
CA ILE A 36 4.14 -4.60 1.46
C ILE A 36 4.75 -5.02 2.79
N ASN A 37 5.87 -4.40 3.17
CA ASN A 37 6.52 -4.62 4.46
C ASN A 37 6.54 -3.32 5.26
N GLU A 38 5.84 -3.31 6.39
CA GLU A 38 5.86 -2.19 7.33
C GLU A 38 7.09 -2.29 8.24
N TYR A 39 7.76 -1.16 8.47
CA TYR A 39 8.79 -1.01 9.48
C TYR A 39 8.78 0.41 10.03
N TRP A 40 9.47 0.62 11.14
CA TRP A 40 9.62 1.93 11.76
C TRP A 40 11.03 2.47 11.52
N ASP A 41 11.10 3.73 11.11
CA ASP A 41 12.31 4.52 11.06
C ASP A 41 12.15 5.67 12.07
N SER A 42 12.67 5.46 13.27
CA SER A 42 12.43 6.36 14.42
C SER A 42 10.93 6.48 14.77
N GLU A 43 10.34 7.66 14.59
CA GLU A 43 8.92 7.93 14.82
C GLU A 43 8.06 7.72 13.55
N ASP A 44 8.71 7.48 12.40
CA ASP A 44 8.04 7.37 11.12
C ASP A 44 7.66 5.93 10.80
N THR A 45 6.41 5.72 10.38
CA THR A 45 5.98 4.47 9.75
C THR A 45 6.38 4.49 8.27
N VAL A 46 7.11 3.46 7.84
CA VAL A 46 7.58 3.29 6.48
C VAL A 46 7.09 1.97 5.89
N TYR A 47 6.64 2.01 4.64
CA TYR A 47 6.22 0.84 3.89
C TYR A 47 7.18 0.59 2.73
N TYR A 48 7.97 -0.49 2.80
CA TYR A 48 8.71 -0.98 1.64
C TYR A 48 7.76 -1.80 0.76
N CYS A 49 7.61 -1.38 -0.50
CA CYS A 49 6.64 -1.91 -1.43
C CYS A 49 7.32 -2.49 -2.66
N TRP A 50 6.79 -3.62 -3.16
CA TRP A 50 7.12 -4.18 -4.46
C TRP A 50 5.84 -4.56 -5.22
N CYS A 51 5.69 -4.06 -6.44
CA CYS A 51 4.54 -4.34 -7.29
C CYS A 51 4.84 -5.46 -8.30
N SER A 52 4.08 -6.56 -8.27
CA SER A 52 4.21 -7.63 -9.26
C SER A 52 3.84 -7.21 -10.68
N ASN A 53 2.92 -6.24 -10.82
CA ASN A 53 2.39 -5.81 -12.11
C ASN A 53 3.37 -4.94 -12.90
N CYS A 54 3.82 -3.81 -12.33
CA CYS A 54 4.70 -2.87 -13.03
C CYS A 54 6.17 -2.94 -12.58
N ARG A 55 6.50 -3.85 -11.64
CA ARG A 55 7.84 -4.04 -11.06
C ARG A 55 8.39 -2.85 -10.29
N TRP A 56 7.59 -1.82 -10.06
CA TRP A 56 7.97 -0.70 -9.20
C TRP A 56 8.34 -1.20 -7.81
N LYS A 57 9.41 -0.62 -7.26
CA LYS A 57 9.88 -0.85 -5.89
C LYS A 57 10.24 0.47 -5.25
N GLY A 58 9.91 0.63 -3.97
CA GLY A 58 10.25 1.83 -3.24
C GLY A 58 9.64 1.87 -1.86
N GLU A 59 10.01 2.92 -1.12
CA GLU A 59 9.49 3.19 0.20
C GLU A 59 8.37 4.23 0.09
N VAL A 60 7.27 3.97 0.78
CA VAL A 60 6.18 4.93 0.98
C VAL A 60 6.20 5.34 2.45
N ARG A 61 6.35 6.64 2.69
CA ARG A 61 6.33 7.26 4.02
C ARG A 61 5.15 8.21 4.12
N GLU A 62 4.54 8.32 5.29
CA GLU A 62 3.57 9.38 5.55
C GLU A 62 4.31 10.71 5.69
N VAL A 63 3.90 11.70 4.89
CA VAL A 63 4.43 13.07 4.99
C VAL A 63 3.32 13.95 5.53
N SER A 64 3.49 14.44 6.78
CA SER A 64 2.49 15.27 7.46
C SER A 64 2.51 16.73 7.00
N ARG A 65 3.65 17.20 6.49
CA ARG A 65 3.84 18.57 6.01
C ARG A 65 4.86 18.61 4.88
N MET A 66 4.56 19.39 3.85
CA MET A 66 5.48 19.67 2.75
C MET A 66 5.68 21.19 2.62
N THR A 67 6.92 21.62 2.46
CA THR A 67 7.28 23.01 2.14
C THR A 67 8.11 22.99 0.87
N ALA A 68 7.69 23.73 -0.14
CA ALA A 68 8.40 23.86 -1.41
C ALA A 68 8.53 25.34 -1.79
N THR A 69 9.63 25.69 -2.44
CA THR A 69 9.83 27.00 -3.05
C THR A 69 9.43 26.92 -4.51
N GLU A 70 8.67 27.91 -4.98
CA GLU A 70 8.34 28.01 -6.41
C GLU A 70 9.61 28.30 -7.22
N PRO A 71 9.79 27.65 -8.40
CA PRO A 71 10.92 27.96 -9.27
C PRO A 71 10.81 29.40 -9.77
N ALA A 72 11.95 30.08 -9.91
CA ALA A 72 12.00 31.38 -10.57
C ALA A 72 11.62 31.20 -12.05
N GLU A 73 10.80 32.10 -12.59
CA GLU A 73 10.51 32.17 -14.02
C GLU A 73 11.77 32.62 -14.77
N ASP A 74 12.20 31.87 -15.81
CA ASP A 74 13.25 32.26 -16.76
C ASP A 74 12.69 33.10 -17.91
#